data_AF-X0UDV3-F1
#
_entry.id   AF-X0UDV3-F1
#
_cell.length_a   1.000
_cell.length_b   1.000
_cell.length_c   1.000
_cell.angle_alpha   90.00
_cell.angle_beta   90.00
_cell.angle_gamma   90.00
#
_symmetry.space_group_name_H-M   'P 1'
#
loop_
_entity.id
_entity.type
_entity.pdbx_description
1 polymer ?
#
loop_
_entity_poly.entity_id
_entity_poly.type
_entity_poly.pdbx_seq_one_letter_code
_entity_poly.pdbx_strand_id
1 'polypeptide(L)'
;VVTPVNIQQPQSVSLMHFTEMLPDMAPGAKSTCGLSNVSNGAPDHLRPILNRTFMVMLEKKGMYSCIADAYDEALIAIARGKRPDIVEVIHKVMDDEEIDIGSLSKELQDYVKTTKVILGNSLYSDSWLDL
;
A
#
# COMPACT_ATOMS: atom_id res chain seq x y z
N VAL A 1 3.72 -2.93 -14.31
CA VAL A 1 4.84 -2.19 -13.66
C VAL A 1 4.24 -1.27 -12.62
N VAL A 2 4.91 -1.06 -11.48
CA VAL A 2 4.46 -0.09 -10.47
C VAL A 2 4.82 1.32 -10.93
N THR A 3 3.86 2.23 -10.87
CA THR A 3 4.01 3.63 -11.25
C THR A 3 3.89 4.54 -10.02
N PRO A 4 4.43 5.76 -10.06
CA PRO A 4 4.41 6.63 -8.89
C PRO A 4 3.00 7.19 -8.62
N VAL A 5 2.57 7.15 -7.36
CA VAL A 5 1.21 7.51 -6.95
C VAL A 5 0.91 9.00 -7.16
N ASN A 6 1.91 9.87 -7.03
CA ASN A 6 1.75 11.33 -7.15
C ASN A 6 1.39 11.79 -8.57
N ILE A 7 1.70 10.99 -9.61
CA ILE A 7 1.42 11.32 -11.01
C ILE A 7 0.46 10.34 -11.68
N GLN A 8 0.35 9.12 -11.17
CA GLN A 8 -0.39 8.02 -11.79
C GLN A 8 -1.16 7.19 -10.76
N GLN A 9 -1.80 7.85 -9.80
CA GLN A 9 -2.64 7.24 -8.76
C GLN A 9 -3.60 6.13 -9.29
N PRO A 10 -4.33 6.31 -10.42
CA PRO A 10 -5.23 5.26 -10.91
C PRO A 10 -4.52 3.97 -11.35
N GLN A 11 -3.23 4.05 -11.69
CA GLN A 11 -2.46 2.88 -12.12
C GLN A 11 -2.11 1.95 -10.96
N SER A 12 -2.04 2.45 -9.73
CA SER A 12 -1.90 1.61 -8.53
C SER A 12 -3.09 0.66 -8.39
N VAL A 13 -4.31 1.15 -8.61
CA VAL A 13 -5.54 0.34 -8.59
C VAL A 13 -5.58 -0.64 -9.76
N SER A 14 -5.27 -0.18 -10.97
CA SER A 14 -5.20 -1.05 -12.15
C SER A 14 -4.20 -2.20 -11.97
N LEU A 15 -3.05 -1.96 -11.33
CA LEU A 15 -2.06 -3.00 -11.04
C LEU A 15 -2.61 -4.03 -10.04
N MET A 16 -3.32 -3.59 -9.00
CA MET A 16 -3.94 -4.50 -8.03
C MET A 16 -4.97 -5.41 -8.71
N HIS A 17 -5.86 -4.86 -9.54
CA HIS A 17 -6.82 -5.65 -10.31
C HIS A 17 -6.14 -6.62 -11.28
N PHE A 18 -5.07 -6.17 -11.95
CA PHE A 18 -4.26 -7.06 -12.79
C PHE A 18 -3.66 -8.22 -12.00
N THR A 19 -3.18 -7.94 -10.78
CA THR A 19 -2.59 -8.96 -9.90
C THR A 19 -3.60 -10.04 -9.53
N GLU A 20 -4.86 -9.67 -9.25
CA GLU A 20 -5.93 -10.62 -8.94
C GLU A 20 -6.24 -11.58 -10.10
N MET A 21 -6.05 -11.15 -11.34
CA MET A 21 -6.30 -11.99 -12.53
C MET A 21 -5.14 -12.95 -12.84
N LEU A 22 -3.96 -12.76 -12.26
CA LEU A 22 -2.77 -13.55 -12.60
C LEU A 22 -2.93 -15.06 -12.38
N PRO A 23 -3.55 -15.56 -11.30
CA PRO A 23 -3.74 -16.99 -11.10
C PRO A 23 -4.56 -17.66 -12.21
N ASP A 24 -5.54 -16.95 -12.78
CA ASP A 24 -6.38 -17.45 -13.88
C ASP A 24 -5.65 -17.36 -15.23
N MET A 25 -4.92 -16.27 -15.46
CA MET A 25 -4.18 -16.04 -16.71
C MET A 25 -2.93 -16.91 -16.84
N ALA A 26 -2.23 -17.16 -15.74
CA ALA A 26 -0.98 -17.88 -15.69
C ALA A 26 -0.86 -18.71 -14.39
N PRO A 27 -1.59 -19.83 -14.29
CA PRO A 27 -1.58 -20.68 -13.09
C PRO A 27 -0.16 -21.10 -12.68
N GLY A 28 0.16 -20.91 -11.40
CA GLY A 28 1.46 -21.26 -10.83
C GLY A 28 2.59 -20.25 -11.07
N ALA A 29 2.37 -19.21 -11.87
CA ALA A 29 3.33 -18.11 -12.00
C ALA A 29 3.46 -17.34 -10.67
N LYS A 30 4.69 -16.88 -10.39
CA LYS A 30 5.00 -16.03 -9.23
C LYS A 30 5.18 -14.60 -9.70
N SER A 31 4.44 -13.68 -9.10
CA SER A 31 4.48 -12.24 -9.40
C SER A 31 5.52 -11.52 -8.54
N THR A 32 6.12 -10.46 -9.08
CA THR A 32 7.00 -9.56 -8.32
C THR A 32 7.00 -8.14 -8.88
N CYS A 33 7.39 -7.17 -8.06
CA CYS A 33 7.55 -5.78 -8.49
C CYS A 33 8.61 -5.02 -7.70
N GLY A 34 9.14 -3.93 -8.26
CA GLY A 34 9.90 -2.92 -7.51
C GLY A 34 8.94 -2.05 -6.70
N LEU A 35 8.95 -2.18 -5.37
CA LEU A 35 7.98 -1.55 -4.49
C LEU A 35 8.15 -0.02 -4.42
N SER A 36 9.40 0.44 -4.30
CA SER A 36 9.76 1.86 -4.14
C SER A 36 9.33 2.77 -5.29
N ASN A 37 8.94 2.18 -6.43
CA ASN A 37 8.39 2.91 -7.57
C ASN A 37 7.09 3.64 -7.21
N VAL A 38 6.27 3.10 -6.30
CA VAL A 38 4.99 3.72 -5.92
C VAL A 38 5.20 5.10 -5.29
N SER A 39 6.33 5.30 -4.62
CA SER A 39 6.66 6.53 -3.91
C SER A 39 7.67 7.43 -4.65
N ASN A 40 7.98 7.15 -5.93
CA ASN A 40 8.97 7.96 -6.64
C ASN A 40 8.48 9.40 -6.83
N GLY A 41 9.32 10.37 -6.50
CA GLY A 41 8.97 11.78 -6.55
C GLY A 41 8.13 12.29 -5.37
N ALA A 42 7.75 11.43 -4.42
CA ALA A 42 7.24 11.87 -3.13
C ALA A 42 8.39 12.34 -2.22
N PRO A 43 8.16 13.29 -1.29
CA PRO A 43 9.12 13.66 -0.26
C PRO A 43 9.64 12.45 0.52
N ASP A 44 10.94 12.43 0.85
CA ASP A 44 11.61 11.26 1.44
C ASP A 44 10.93 10.74 2.71
N HIS A 45 10.42 11.63 3.55
CA HIS A 45 9.73 11.25 4.80
C HIS A 45 8.37 10.55 4.57
N LEU A 46 7.77 10.70 3.38
CA LEU A 46 6.49 10.09 3.02
C LEU A 46 6.65 8.78 2.25
N ARG A 47 7.85 8.51 1.71
CA ARG A 47 8.12 7.28 0.96
C ARG A 47 7.89 6.01 1.76
N PRO A 48 8.32 5.89 3.03
CA PRO A 48 8.16 4.64 3.78
C PRO A 48 6.69 4.26 3.97
N ILE A 49 5.81 5.20 4.35
CA ILE A 49 4.40 4.88 4.57
C ILE A 49 3.70 4.49 3.27
N LEU A 50 4.02 5.13 2.14
CA LEU A 50 3.52 4.73 0.82
C LEU A 50 3.94 3.30 0.46
N ASN A 51 5.23 2.99 0.61
CA ASN A 51 5.78 1.68 0.27
C ASN A 51 5.18 0.57 1.14
N ARG A 52 5.15 0.77 2.46
CA ARG A 52 4.60 -0.20 3.43
C ARG A 52 3.12 -0.45 3.18
N THR A 53 2.35 0.61 3.00
CA THR A 53 0.90 0.50 2.73
C THR A 53 0.67 -0.28 1.45
N PHE A 54 1.37 0.09 0.37
CA PHE A 54 1.18 -0.55 -0.92
C PHE A 54 1.62 -2.02 -0.94
N MET A 55 2.66 -2.38 -0.18
CA MET A 55 3.06 -3.77 -0.01
C MET A 55 1.93 -4.64 0.54
N VAL A 56 1.26 -4.18 1.60
CA VAL A 56 0.11 -4.90 2.21
C VAL A 56 -1.05 -4.99 1.20
N MET A 57 -1.34 -3.91 0.48
CA MET A 57 -2.42 -3.91 -0.51
C MET A 57 -2.14 -4.90 -1.65
N LEU A 58 -0.90 -4.96 -2.13
CA LEU A 58 -0.47 -5.92 -3.15
C LEU A 58 -0.52 -7.36 -2.65
N GLU A 59 -0.07 -7.61 -1.42
CA GLU A 59 -0.14 -8.93 -0.78
C GLU A 59 -1.60 -9.44 -0.72
N LYS A 60 -2.53 -8.61 -0.25
CA LYS A 60 -3.97 -8.93 -0.21
C LYS A 60 -4.50 -9.35 -1.59
N LYS A 61 -3.98 -8.73 -2.64
CA LYS A 61 -4.39 -8.93 -4.05
C LYS A 61 -3.65 -10.09 -4.74
N GLY A 62 -2.79 -10.81 -4.01
CA GLY A 62 -2.11 -12.01 -4.49
C GLY A 62 -0.73 -11.77 -5.10
N MET A 63 -0.09 -10.62 -4.84
CA MET A 63 1.31 -10.41 -5.21
C MET A 63 2.22 -11.35 -4.41
N TYR A 64 3.02 -12.16 -5.09
CA TYR A 64 3.85 -13.17 -4.43
C TYR A 64 5.09 -12.57 -3.72
N SER A 65 5.72 -11.55 -4.30
CA SER A 65 6.86 -10.88 -3.66
C SER A 65 7.04 -9.43 -4.13
N CYS A 66 7.91 -8.69 -3.46
CA CYS A 66 8.37 -7.38 -3.92
C CYS A 66 9.86 -7.18 -3.65
N ILE A 67 10.51 -6.35 -4.48
CA ILE A 67 11.85 -5.82 -4.25
C ILE A 67 11.66 -4.54 -3.43
N ALA A 68 12.07 -4.60 -2.16
CA ALA A 68 11.84 -3.55 -1.17
C ALA A 68 13.15 -3.10 -0.50
N ASP A 69 13.08 -1.98 0.22
CA ASP A 69 14.20 -1.47 1.01
C ASP A 69 14.44 -2.37 2.23
N ALA A 70 15.64 -2.96 2.28
CA ALA A 70 16.05 -3.85 3.36
C ALA A 70 16.42 -3.12 4.66
N TYR A 71 16.49 -1.79 4.66
CA TYR A 71 16.75 -0.98 5.85
C TYR A 71 15.47 -0.41 6.49
N ASP A 72 14.31 -0.62 5.86
CA ASP A 72 13.02 -0.25 6.44
C ASP A 72 12.56 -1.31 7.45
N GLU A 73 12.93 -1.11 8.72
CA GLU A 73 12.60 -2.04 9.81
C GLU A 73 11.10 -2.26 10.00
N ALA A 74 10.28 -1.23 9.79
CA ALA A 74 8.84 -1.33 9.94
C ALA A 74 8.20 -2.10 8.78
N LEU A 75 8.69 -1.90 7.55
CA LEU A 75 8.32 -2.74 6.40
C LEU A 75 8.65 -4.21 6.67
N ILE A 76 9.87 -4.49 7.15
CA ILE A 76 10.29 -5.84 7.51
C ILE A 76 9.43 -6.42 8.63
N ALA A 77 9.05 -5.63 9.63
CA ALA A 77 8.17 -6.07 10.71
C ALA A 77 6.78 -6.45 10.20
N ILE A 78 6.19 -5.65 9.31
CA ILE A 78 4.91 -5.94 8.65
C ILE A 78 5.03 -7.24 7.84
N ALA A 79 6.03 -7.35 6.97
CA ALA A 79 6.25 -8.54 6.13
C ALA A 79 6.52 -9.83 6.93
N ARG A 80 6.97 -9.71 8.19
CA ARG A 80 7.16 -10.84 9.12
C ARG A 80 5.96 -11.10 10.02
N GLY A 81 4.81 -10.47 9.76
CA GLY A 81 3.58 -10.65 10.53
C GLY A 81 3.62 -10.09 11.95
N LYS A 82 4.55 -9.16 12.25
CA LYS A 82 4.70 -8.57 13.59
C LYS A 82 3.82 -7.33 13.81
N ARG A 83 3.16 -6.83 12.77
CA ARG A 83 2.26 -5.66 12.80
C ARG A 83 0.89 -6.00 12.20
N PRO A 84 0.15 -6.97 12.76
CA PRO A 84 -1.19 -7.31 12.29
C PRO A 84 -2.15 -6.12 12.41
N ASP A 85 -1.93 -5.23 13.37
CA ASP A 85 -2.68 -3.98 13.54
C ASP A 85 -2.66 -3.07 12.30
N ILE A 86 -1.50 -2.94 11.64
CA ILE A 86 -1.37 -2.19 10.39
C ILE A 86 -2.07 -2.93 9.23
N VAL A 87 -1.87 -4.25 9.14
CA VAL A 87 -2.47 -5.05 8.06
C VAL A 87 -3.99 -5.00 8.12
N GLU A 88 -4.56 -5.19 9.32
CA GLU A 88 -5.99 -5.15 9.56
C GLU A 88 -6.61 -3.80 9.19
N VAL A 89 -6.00 -2.69 9.58
CA VAL A 89 -6.57 -1.37 9.28
C VAL A 89 -6.53 -1.07 7.78
N ILE A 90 -5.46 -1.45 7.07
CA ILE A 90 -5.38 -1.31 5.61
C ILE A 90 -6.45 -2.18 4.94
N HIS A 91 -6.59 -3.44 5.38
CA HIS A 91 -7.58 -4.36 4.84
C HIS A 91 -9.01 -3.85 4.99
N LYS A 92 -9.37 -3.32 6.16
CA LYS A 92 -10.69 -2.71 6.41
C LYS A 92 -10.98 -1.57 5.45
N VAL A 93 -10.01 -0.69 5.20
CA VAL A 93 -10.18 0.39 4.22
C VAL A 93 -10.36 -0.16 2.80
N MET A 94 -9.61 -1.21 2.44
CA MET A 94 -9.75 -1.84 1.11
C MET A 94 -11.09 -2.56 0.91
N ASP A 95 -11.72 -3.01 1.99
CA ASP A 95 -13.02 -3.70 1.96
C ASP A 95 -14.20 -2.74 2.17
N ASP A 96 -13.94 -1.42 2.14
CA ASP A 96 -14.92 -0.36 2.40
C ASP A 96 -15.65 -0.51 3.76
N GLU A 97 -15.00 -1.11 4.75
CA GLU A 97 -15.53 -1.21 6.11
C GLU A 97 -15.50 0.13 6.85
N GLU A 98 -16.46 0.35 7.74
CA GLU A 98 -16.50 1.54 8.59
C GLU A 98 -15.44 1.45 9.69
N ILE A 99 -14.66 2.51 9.85
CA ILE A 99 -13.56 2.61 10.81
C ILE A 99 -13.77 3.86 11.66
N ASP A 100 -13.78 3.70 12.99
CA ASP A 100 -13.70 4.83 13.92
C ASP A 100 -12.25 5.36 13.96
N ILE A 101 -11.93 6.24 13.02
CA ILE A 101 -10.60 6.85 12.87
C ILE A 101 -10.18 7.60 14.16
N GLY A 102 -11.13 8.16 14.91
CA GLY A 102 -10.85 8.92 16.12
C GLY A 102 -10.32 8.06 17.27
N SER A 103 -10.66 6.76 17.27
CA SER A 103 -10.18 5.79 18.26
C SER A 103 -8.77 5.24 17.97
N LEU A 104 -8.26 5.45 16.76
CA LEU A 104 -6.97 4.90 16.32
C LEU A 104 -5.79 5.75 16.78
N SER A 105 -4.62 5.11 16.94
CA SER A 105 -3.35 5.83 17.11
C SER A 105 -3.02 6.65 15.86
N LYS A 106 -2.22 7.71 16.01
CA LYS A 106 -1.79 8.55 14.88
C LYS A 106 -1.15 7.74 13.75
N GLU A 107 -0.31 6.76 14.09
CA GLU A 107 0.29 5.86 13.11
C GLU A 107 -0.77 5.10 12.28
N LEU A 108 -1.77 4.52 12.93
CA LEU A 108 -2.83 3.78 12.22
C LEU A 108 -3.73 4.70 11.40
N GLN A 109 -4.00 5.92 11.88
CA GLN A 109 -4.71 6.93 11.09
C GLN A 109 -3.95 7.27 9.81
N ASP A 110 -2.62 7.38 9.88
CA ASP A 110 -1.78 7.68 8.72
C ASP A 110 -1.83 6.54 7.68
N TYR A 111 -1.91 5.28 8.11
CA TYR A 111 -2.15 4.14 7.21
C TYR A 111 -3.55 4.18 6.58
N VAL A 112 -4.59 4.57 7.32
CA VAL A 112 -5.94 4.76 6.77
C VAL A 112 -5.93 5.83 5.68
N LYS A 113 -5.36 7.01 5.98
CA LYS A 113 -5.26 8.12 5.02
C LYS A 113 -4.46 7.71 3.79
N THR A 114 -3.33 7.03 3.99
CA THR A 114 -2.46 6.59 2.89
C THR A 114 -3.15 5.54 2.00
N THR A 115 -3.92 4.62 2.59
CA THR A 115 -4.71 3.64 1.82
C THR A 115 -5.77 4.33 0.96
N LYS A 116 -6.48 5.32 1.52
CA LYS A 116 -7.46 6.14 0.77
C LYS A 116 -6.82 6.93 -0.37
N VAL A 117 -5.61 7.46 -0.16
CA VAL A 117 -4.82 8.06 -1.25
C VAL A 117 -4.49 7.01 -2.30
N ILE A 118 -3.95 5.84 -1.96
CA ILE A 118 -3.59 4.87 -3.02
C ILE A 118 -4.82 4.38 -3.80
N LEU A 119 -5.98 4.23 -3.16
CA LEU A 119 -7.24 3.82 -3.81
C LEU A 119 -7.90 4.91 -4.66
N GLY A 120 -7.47 6.18 -4.53
CA GLY A 120 -8.10 7.29 -5.24
C GLY A 120 -9.30 7.91 -4.53
N ASN A 121 -9.63 7.45 -3.32
CA ASN A 121 -10.72 8.00 -2.49
C ASN A 121 -10.41 9.43 -2.01
N SER A 122 -9.13 9.80 -2.00
CA SER A 122 -8.64 11.17 -1.74
C SER A 122 -7.49 11.50 -2.69
N LEU A 123 -7.38 12.76 -3.12
CA LEU A 123 -6.29 13.21 -3.98
C LEU A 123 -4.96 13.17 -3.23
N TYR A 124 -3.90 12.78 -3.95
CA TYR A 124 -2.54 12.94 -3.44
C TYR A 124 -2.19 14.42 -3.30
N SER A 125 -1.59 14.77 -2.16
CA SER A 125 -0.94 16.06 -1.85
C SER A 125 0.18 15.74 -0.89
N ASP A 126 1.33 16.39 -0.93
CA ASP A 126 2.45 16.16 0.02
C ASP A 126 2.09 16.43 1.49
N SER A 127 0.89 16.96 1.76
CA SER A 127 0.34 17.20 3.10
C SER A 127 -0.80 16.25 3.49
N TRP A 128 -1.07 15.17 2.75
CA TRP A 128 -2.26 14.33 2.96
C TRP A 128 -2.40 13.73 4.37
N LEU A 129 -1.30 13.57 5.09
CA LEU A 129 -1.30 13.08 6.47
C LEU A 129 -1.83 14.10 7.48
N ASP A 130 -1.80 15.38 7.12
CA ASP A 130 -2.22 16.51 7.96
C ASP A 130 -3.67 16.96 7.69
N LEU A 131 -4.27 16.50 6.59
CA LEU A 131 -5.64 16.82 6.18
C LEU A 131 -6.71 16.04 6.93
#